data_AF-A0A382ZFJ4-F1
#
_entry.id   AF-A0A382ZFJ4-F1
#
_cell.length_a   1.000
_cell.length_b   1.000
_cell.length_c   1.000
_cell.angle_alpha   90.00
_cell.angle_beta   90.00
_cell.angle_gamma   90.00
#
_symmetry.space_group_name_H-M   'P 1'
#
loop_
_entity.id
_entity.type
_entity.pdbx_description
1 polymer ?
#
loop_
_entity_poly.entity_id
_entity_poly.type
_entity_poly.pdbx_seq_one_letter_code
_entity_poly.pdbx_strand_id
1 'polypeptide(L)'
;PRVWYIWRGNAIVGSMKGHEYALKHYLGTHSNDIAKDSEDHTKEVKWHDVAPVGKMDLVVDLNFRMDSSALYSDIVLPAASWYEKADLNSTDLHSFIHPLSQAIAPVWESKTDWEIFKGIAKATSELAQEHFSEPRKDIVALPLAHDTADEITQTEIKDWYDGECEAIPGKTMHKLVVVDRDYTQIYEKFITLGDGIKTDGLGAHGNHYFCEDEYDEMIQSNHFPVRELDGVTYPSIEEDEWAANAILHLSTLTNGD
;
A
#
# COMPACT_ATOMS: atom_id res chain seq x y z
N PRO A 1 3.95 3.28 14.78
CA PRO A 1 2.83 2.51 14.17
C PRO A 1 1.96 1.94 15.29
N ARG A 2 0.66 1.76 15.04
CA ARG A 2 -0.30 1.19 16.01
C ARG A 2 -1.12 0.04 15.43
N VAL A 3 -1.46 0.11 14.14
CA VAL A 3 -2.13 -0.96 13.43
C VAL A 3 -1.19 -1.53 12.37
N TRP A 4 -1.16 -2.85 12.23
CA TRP A 4 -0.37 -3.53 11.20
C TRP A 4 -1.18 -4.62 10.51
N TYR A 5 -1.33 -4.50 9.19
CA TYR A 5 -1.82 -5.57 8.33
C TYR A 5 -0.66 -6.38 7.75
N ILE A 6 -0.73 -7.69 7.88
CA ILE A 6 0.21 -8.65 7.29
C ILE A 6 -0.60 -9.49 6.29
N TRP A 7 -0.25 -9.43 5.02
CA TRP A 7 -0.88 -10.25 3.98
C TRP A 7 0.17 -10.66 2.95
N ARG A 8 -0.03 -11.81 2.31
CA ARG A 8 0.88 -12.38 1.30
C ARG A 8 2.34 -12.53 1.78
N GLY A 9 2.53 -12.66 3.09
CA GLY A 9 3.86 -12.78 3.68
C GLY A 9 3.78 -13.35 5.08
N ASN A 10 4.92 -13.85 5.56
CA ASN A 10 5.11 -14.27 6.94
C ASN A 10 6.13 -13.32 7.58
N ALA A 11 5.72 -12.11 7.91
CA ALA A 11 6.65 -11.05 8.30
C ALA A 11 7.37 -11.36 9.62
N ILE A 12 6.65 -11.76 10.66
CA ILE A 12 7.15 -11.85 12.04
C ILE A 12 8.30 -12.87 12.19
N VAL A 13 8.26 -13.97 11.42
CA VAL A 13 9.31 -15.00 11.44
C VAL A 13 10.08 -15.10 10.13
N GLY A 14 9.47 -14.76 8.99
CA GLY A 14 10.08 -14.94 7.68
C GLY A 14 11.06 -13.83 7.30
N SER A 15 10.62 -12.57 7.31
CA SER A 15 11.42 -11.45 6.80
C SER A 15 11.91 -10.47 7.87
N MET A 16 11.25 -10.41 9.02
CA MET A 16 11.59 -9.47 10.09
C MET A 16 12.85 -9.91 10.83
N LYS A 17 13.96 -9.25 10.50
CA LYS A 17 15.24 -9.42 11.19
C LYS A 17 15.14 -8.91 12.63
N GLY A 18 15.82 -9.58 13.56
CA GLY A 18 15.73 -9.26 14.97
C GLY A 18 14.41 -9.72 15.60
N HIS A 19 14.01 -10.97 15.34
CA HIS A 19 12.76 -11.58 15.78
C HIS A 19 12.44 -11.32 17.26
N GLU A 20 13.39 -11.55 18.18
CA GLU A 20 13.16 -11.34 19.62
C GLU A 20 12.87 -9.88 19.98
N TYR A 21 13.48 -8.92 19.27
CA TYR A 21 13.18 -7.50 19.44
C TYR A 21 11.81 -7.13 18.89
N ALA A 22 11.35 -7.81 17.83
CA ALA A 22 10.01 -7.66 17.31
C ALA A 22 8.97 -8.10 18.34
N LEU A 23 9.14 -9.30 18.89
CA LEU A 23 8.28 -9.86 19.93
C LEU A 23 8.20 -8.90 21.13
N LYS A 24 9.34 -8.41 21.62
CA LYS A 24 9.41 -7.48 22.76
C LYS A 24 8.81 -6.11 22.44
N HIS A 25 9.37 -5.39 21.47
CA HIS A 25 9.08 -3.97 21.29
C HIS A 25 7.83 -3.68 20.46
N TYR A 26 7.47 -4.57 19.54
CA TYR A 26 6.30 -4.35 18.68
C TYR A 26 5.08 -5.12 19.20
N LEU A 27 5.22 -6.41 19.50
CA LEU A 27 4.09 -7.24 19.94
C LEU A 27 3.87 -7.21 21.45
N GLY A 28 4.92 -6.93 22.23
CA GLY A 28 4.82 -6.92 23.69
C GLY A 28 4.73 -8.30 24.32
N THR A 29 5.19 -9.34 23.62
CA THR A 29 5.13 -10.74 24.08
C THR A 29 6.42 -11.15 24.79
N HIS A 30 6.48 -12.41 25.24
CA HIS A 30 7.73 -13.02 25.69
C HIS A 30 8.81 -12.94 24.60
N SER A 31 10.05 -12.70 25.02
CA SER A 31 11.22 -12.65 24.15
C SER A 31 12.42 -13.25 24.88
N ASN A 32 13.33 -13.89 24.13
CA ASN A 32 14.60 -14.45 24.61
C ASN A 32 15.81 -13.56 24.26
N ASP A 33 15.57 -12.25 24.11
CA ASP A 33 16.61 -11.25 23.96
C ASP A 33 17.61 -11.30 25.13
N ILE A 34 18.91 -11.40 24.82
CA ILE A 34 20.02 -11.40 25.78
C ILE A 34 20.95 -10.19 25.62
N ALA A 35 20.64 -9.30 24.67
CA ALA A 35 21.47 -8.15 24.40
C ALA A 35 21.37 -7.14 25.55
N LYS A 36 22.40 -6.31 25.66
CA LYS A 36 22.47 -5.19 26.59
C LYS A 36 22.54 -3.92 25.79
N ASP A 37 21.83 -2.90 26.26
CA ASP A 37 21.85 -1.58 25.64
C ASP A 37 23.27 -0.99 25.69
N SER A 38 23.61 -0.24 24.63
CA SER A 38 24.89 0.46 24.53
C SER A 38 24.92 1.66 25.49
N GLU A 39 26.07 1.89 26.13
CA GLU A 39 26.34 3.14 26.88
C GLU A 39 26.56 4.34 25.94
N ASP A 40 26.90 4.09 24.67
CA ASP A 40 27.02 5.12 23.64
C ASP A 40 25.64 5.47 23.09
N HIS A 41 25.08 6.58 23.56
CA HIS A 41 23.78 7.10 23.13
C HIS A 41 23.90 8.06 21.94
N THR A 42 22.96 7.95 21.00
CA THR A 42 22.82 8.92 19.90
C THR A 42 22.39 10.29 20.43
N LYS A 43 22.79 11.35 19.72
CA LYS A 43 22.37 12.73 20.00
C LYS A 43 21.15 13.17 19.19
N GLU A 44 20.85 12.46 18.10
CA GLU A 44 19.77 12.79 17.15
C GLU A 44 18.40 12.26 17.59
N VAL A 45 18.38 11.17 18.35
CA VAL A 45 17.15 10.55 18.85
C VAL A 45 17.13 10.63 20.36
N LYS A 46 16.00 11.07 20.92
CA LYS A 46 15.82 11.11 22.37
C LYS A 46 16.02 9.72 22.98
N TRP A 47 17.01 9.60 23.86
CA TRP A 47 17.24 8.39 24.63
C TRP A 47 16.17 8.20 25.72
N HIS A 48 15.79 6.94 25.94
CA HIS A 48 14.89 6.53 27.00
C HIS A 48 15.49 5.31 27.70
N ASP A 49 15.72 5.39 29.02
CA ASP A 49 16.31 4.30 29.81
C ASP A 49 15.48 3.00 29.75
N VAL A 50 14.18 3.13 29.50
CA VAL A 50 13.29 2.01 29.26
C VAL A 50 12.62 2.21 27.91
N ALA A 51 12.98 1.37 26.94
CA ALA A 51 12.36 1.39 25.62
C ALA A 51 10.89 0.91 25.69
N PRO A 52 9.97 1.50 24.90
CA PRO A 52 8.58 1.04 24.83
C PRO A 52 8.48 -0.42 24.38
N VAL A 53 7.55 -1.15 24.98
CA VAL A 53 7.21 -2.56 24.74
C VAL A 53 5.76 -2.62 24.24
N GLY A 54 5.45 -3.53 23.32
CA GLY A 54 4.09 -3.68 22.79
C GLY A 54 3.54 -2.43 22.12
N LYS A 55 4.25 -1.91 21.10
CA LYS A 55 3.84 -0.69 20.38
C LYS A 55 2.59 -0.87 19.51
N MET A 56 2.33 -2.08 19.03
CA MET A 56 1.16 -2.36 18.21
C MET A 56 -0.08 -2.49 19.09
N ASP A 57 -1.15 -1.80 18.70
CA ASP A 57 -2.46 -1.90 19.33
C ASP A 57 -3.32 -2.97 18.62
N LEU A 58 -3.03 -3.27 17.34
CA LEU A 58 -3.72 -4.29 16.56
C LEU A 58 -2.83 -4.86 15.44
N VAL A 59 -2.72 -6.17 15.38
CA VAL A 59 -2.09 -6.93 14.29
C VAL A 59 -3.12 -7.81 13.61
N VAL A 60 -3.29 -7.62 12.30
CA VAL A 60 -4.24 -8.36 11.47
C VAL A 60 -3.48 -9.14 10.41
N ASP A 61 -3.66 -10.46 10.37
CA ASP A 61 -3.04 -11.34 9.37
C ASP A 61 -4.08 -11.89 8.41
N LEU A 62 -3.80 -11.83 7.10
CA LEU A 62 -4.61 -12.43 6.05
C LEU A 62 -3.85 -13.64 5.50
N ASN A 63 -4.40 -14.83 5.71
CA ASN A 63 -3.73 -16.06 5.31
C ASN A 63 -4.72 -17.19 5.00
N PHE A 64 -4.32 -18.08 4.09
CA PHE A 64 -5.02 -19.34 3.85
C PHE A 64 -4.49 -20.49 4.73
N ARG A 65 -3.43 -20.25 5.53
CA ARG A 65 -2.85 -21.21 6.48
C ARG A 65 -2.46 -20.50 7.77
N MET A 66 -2.54 -21.21 8.90
CA MET A 66 -2.08 -20.70 10.19
C MET A 66 -0.54 -20.71 10.23
N ASP A 67 0.09 -19.63 9.75
CA ASP A 67 1.53 -19.48 9.81
C ASP A 67 2.00 -18.78 11.09
N SER A 68 3.31 -18.54 11.20
CA SER A 68 3.86 -17.92 12.41
C SER A 68 3.33 -16.49 12.61
N SER A 69 3.12 -15.72 11.55
CA SER A 69 2.60 -14.35 11.70
C SER A 69 1.14 -14.38 12.15
N ALA A 70 0.33 -15.25 11.56
CA ALA A 70 -1.04 -15.49 12.00
C ALA A 70 -1.13 -15.93 13.48
N LEU A 71 -0.22 -16.80 13.92
CA LEU A 71 -0.17 -17.27 15.32
C LEU A 71 0.12 -16.15 16.33
N TYR A 72 0.85 -15.11 15.91
CA TYR A 72 1.19 -13.95 16.73
C TYR A 72 0.25 -12.76 16.50
N SER A 73 -0.79 -12.90 15.69
CA SER A 73 -1.72 -11.82 15.35
C SER A 73 -2.97 -11.83 16.22
N ASP A 74 -3.58 -10.66 16.39
CA ASP A 74 -4.81 -10.50 17.17
C ASP A 74 -6.04 -10.94 16.39
N ILE A 75 -6.03 -10.69 15.07
CA ILE A 75 -7.09 -11.07 14.14
C ILE A 75 -6.46 -11.84 12.98
N VAL A 76 -7.06 -12.99 12.64
CA VAL A 76 -6.72 -13.76 11.45
C VAL A 76 -7.92 -13.79 10.53
N LEU A 77 -7.74 -13.30 9.30
CA LEU A 77 -8.76 -13.28 8.26
C LEU A 77 -8.45 -14.40 7.25
N PRO A 78 -9.41 -15.29 6.95
CA PRO A 78 -9.18 -16.41 6.03
C PRO A 78 -9.09 -15.89 4.58
N ALA A 79 -7.87 -15.86 4.04
CA ALA A 79 -7.64 -15.51 2.64
C ALA A 79 -7.87 -16.72 1.73
N ALA A 80 -8.33 -16.49 0.51
CA ALA A 80 -8.46 -17.52 -0.52
C ALA A 80 -7.07 -18.01 -0.97
N SER A 81 -6.95 -19.31 -1.25
CA SER A 81 -5.75 -19.86 -1.86
C SER A 81 -5.60 -19.41 -3.32
N TRP A 82 -4.46 -19.72 -3.93
CA TRP A 82 -4.18 -19.33 -5.31
C TRP A 82 -5.11 -19.97 -6.35
N TYR A 83 -5.78 -21.07 -6.02
CA TYR A 83 -6.72 -21.76 -6.92
C TYR A 83 -8.17 -21.30 -6.76
N GLU A 84 -8.40 -20.26 -5.97
CA GLU A 84 -9.73 -19.80 -5.55
C GLU A 84 -9.95 -18.32 -5.86
N LYS A 85 -9.06 -17.69 -6.64
CA LYS A 85 -9.09 -16.26 -6.94
C LYS A 85 -8.56 -15.93 -8.33
N ALA A 86 -8.91 -14.75 -8.84
CA ALA A 86 -8.29 -14.17 -10.02
C ALA A 86 -7.13 -13.25 -9.61
N ASP A 87 -6.00 -13.36 -10.31
CA ASP A 87 -4.83 -12.49 -10.13
C ASP A 87 -3.90 -12.62 -11.36
N LEU A 88 -2.86 -11.80 -11.44
CA LEU A 88 -1.83 -11.88 -12.48
C LEU A 88 -0.47 -12.26 -11.87
N ASN A 89 0.33 -13.00 -12.62
CA ASN A 89 1.70 -13.33 -12.24
C ASN A 89 2.68 -13.18 -13.41
N SER A 90 3.87 -12.68 -13.10
CA SER A 90 5.03 -12.59 -13.98
C SER A 90 6.31 -12.75 -13.15
N THR A 91 7.44 -13.00 -13.82
CA THR A 91 8.75 -13.15 -13.17
C THR A 91 9.88 -12.76 -14.11
N ASP A 92 11.02 -12.35 -13.57
CA ASP A 92 12.25 -12.05 -14.31
C ASP A 92 12.79 -13.23 -15.15
N LEU A 93 12.39 -14.47 -14.82
CA LEU A 93 12.91 -15.68 -15.46
C LEU A 93 12.39 -15.90 -16.89
N HIS A 94 11.26 -15.29 -17.26
CA HIS A 94 10.64 -15.47 -18.58
C HIS A 94 9.73 -14.29 -18.96
N SER A 95 9.42 -14.15 -20.25
CA SER A 95 8.62 -13.04 -20.78
C SER A 95 7.11 -13.35 -20.90
N PHE A 96 6.57 -14.19 -20.03
CA PHE A 96 5.14 -14.51 -20.01
C PHE A 96 4.46 -13.83 -18.82
N ILE A 97 3.25 -13.32 -19.08
CA ILE A 97 2.26 -13.00 -18.05
C ILE A 97 1.20 -14.10 -18.08
N HIS A 98 0.78 -14.58 -16.92
CA HIS A 98 -0.25 -15.61 -16.82
C HIS A 98 -1.15 -15.38 -15.59
N PRO A 99 -2.41 -15.82 -15.66
CA PRO A 99 -3.35 -15.60 -14.57
C PRO A 99 -3.18 -16.64 -13.45
N LEU A 100 -3.63 -16.28 -12.26
CA LEU A 100 -4.27 -17.21 -11.33
C LEU A 100 -5.76 -17.23 -11.68
N SER A 101 -6.39 -18.40 -11.63
CA SER A 101 -7.80 -18.54 -11.97
C SER A 101 -8.52 -19.36 -10.93
N GLN A 102 -9.74 -18.95 -10.62
CA GLN A 102 -10.62 -19.61 -9.68
C GLN A 102 -11.07 -20.98 -10.25
N ALA A 103 -10.46 -22.06 -9.76
CA ALA A 103 -10.87 -23.43 -10.10
C ALA A 103 -12.17 -23.83 -9.38
N ILE A 104 -12.32 -23.37 -8.14
CA ILE A 104 -13.52 -23.49 -7.31
C ILE A 104 -13.71 -22.19 -6.54
N ALA A 105 -14.93 -21.90 -6.07
CA ALA A 105 -15.15 -20.78 -5.16
C ALA A 105 -14.31 -20.93 -3.87
N PRO A 106 -13.86 -19.81 -3.26
CA PRO A 106 -13.19 -19.82 -1.96
C PRO A 106 -13.93 -20.72 -0.96
N VAL A 107 -13.22 -21.70 -0.41
CA VAL A 107 -13.84 -22.66 0.52
C VAL A 107 -14.13 -22.03 1.88
N TRP A 108 -15.18 -22.53 2.54
CA TRP A 108 -15.68 -22.02 3.81
C TRP A 108 -16.02 -20.51 3.74
N GLU A 109 -15.49 -19.71 4.67
CA GLU A 109 -15.69 -18.27 4.74
C GLU A 109 -14.48 -17.49 4.19
N SER A 110 -13.56 -18.18 3.49
CA SER A 110 -12.42 -17.50 2.89
C SER A 110 -12.84 -16.53 1.79
N LYS A 111 -12.04 -15.49 1.59
CA LYS A 111 -12.25 -14.45 0.58
C LYS A 111 -10.95 -14.08 -0.09
N THR A 112 -10.99 -13.62 -1.33
CA THR A 112 -9.79 -13.11 -2.00
C THR A 112 -9.24 -11.90 -1.23
N ASP A 113 -7.94 -11.62 -1.33
CA ASP A 113 -7.34 -10.46 -0.66
C ASP A 113 -8.06 -9.16 -1.09
N TRP A 114 -8.43 -9.07 -2.37
CA TRP A 114 -9.22 -7.98 -2.94
C TRP A 114 -10.56 -7.81 -2.23
N GLU A 115 -11.34 -8.88 -2.09
CA GLU A 115 -12.62 -8.86 -1.39
C GLU A 115 -12.49 -8.48 0.10
N ILE A 116 -11.44 -8.94 0.76
CA ILE A 116 -11.19 -8.59 2.18
C ILE A 116 -10.92 -7.09 2.31
N PHE A 117 -10.01 -6.54 1.50
CA PHE A 117 -9.72 -5.10 1.55
C PHE A 117 -10.88 -4.24 1.06
N LYS A 118 -11.66 -4.70 0.07
CA LYS A 118 -12.93 -4.08 -0.33
C LYS A 118 -13.90 -3.98 0.84
N GLY A 119 -14.05 -5.06 1.60
CA GLY A 119 -14.87 -5.09 2.82
C GLY A 119 -14.37 -4.15 3.92
N ILE A 120 -13.05 -4.09 4.15
CA ILE A 120 -12.42 -3.17 5.12
C ILE A 120 -12.63 -1.72 4.68
N ALA A 121 -12.44 -1.40 3.40
CA ALA A 121 -12.67 -0.09 2.83
C ALA A 121 -14.13 0.38 3.03
N LYS A 122 -15.09 -0.53 2.81
CA LYS A 122 -16.51 -0.29 3.07
C LYS A 122 -16.79 0.04 4.53
N ALA A 123 -16.40 -0.85 5.45
CA ALA A 123 -16.63 -0.64 6.88
C ALA A 123 -15.93 0.63 7.40
N THR A 124 -14.73 0.94 6.89
CA THR A 124 -14.00 2.17 7.24
C THR A 124 -14.75 3.41 6.75
N SER A 125 -15.29 3.38 5.54
CA SER A 125 -16.06 4.50 4.96
C SER A 125 -17.35 4.77 5.74
N GLU A 126 -18.05 3.70 6.16
CA GLU A 126 -19.26 3.79 6.99
C GLU A 126 -18.95 4.41 8.36
N LEU A 127 -17.88 3.95 9.04
CA LEU A 127 -17.45 4.53 10.33
C LEU A 127 -16.91 5.96 10.19
N ALA A 128 -16.30 6.29 9.05
CA ALA A 128 -15.79 7.62 8.77
C ALA A 128 -16.91 8.67 8.73
N GLN A 129 -18.15 8.30 8.38
CA GLN A 129 -19.27 9.25 8.41
C GLN A 129 -19.52 9.85 9.80
N GLU A 130 -19.18 9.13 10.86
CA GLU A 130 -19.31 9.61 12.24
C GLU A 130 -18.03 10.32 12.72
N HIS A 131 -16.86 9.74 12.44
CA HIS A 131 -15.60 10.17 13.06
C HIS A 131 -14.72 11.06 12.17
N PHE A 132 -14.90 11.01 10.85
CA PHE A 132 -14.11 11.70 9.82
C PHE A 132 -15.01 12.21 8.68
N SER A 133 -16.13 12.83 9.03
CA SER A 133 -17.20 13.23 8.10
C SER A 133 -16.84 14.34 7.11
N GLU A 134 -15.71 15.01 7.32
CA GLU A 134 -15.22 16.09 6.46
C GLU A 134 -13.87 15.70 5.86
N PRO A 135 -13.58 16.13 4.61
CA PRO A 135 -12.27 15.99 4.04
C PRO A 135 -11.17 16.55 4.94
N ARG A 136 -10.07 15.80 5.06
CA ARG A 136 -8.90 16.18 5.86
C ARG A 136 -7.73 16.51 4.95
N LYS A 137 -7.04 17.60 5.27
CA LYS A 137 -5.75 17.95 4.67
C LYS A 137 -4.66 17.17 5.38
N ASP A 138 -3.99 16.31 4.64
CA ASP A 138 -2.84 15.55 5.09
C ASP A 138 -1.55 16.16 4.55
N ILE A 139 -0.53 16.32 5.39
CA ILE A 139 0.79 16.83 4.99
C ILE A 139 1.72 15.63 4.91
N VAL A 140 2.10 15.27 3.68
CA VAL A 140 2.91 14.09 3.40
C VAL A 140 4.36 14.53 3.13
N ALA A 141 5.27 14.01 3.93
CA ALA A 141 6.71 14.11 3.69
C ALA A 141 7.12 13.07 2.64
N LEU A 142 7.67 13.54 1.50
CA LEU A 142 8.17 12.66 0.43
C LEU A 142 9.67 12.85 0.24
N PRO A 143 10.47 11.77 0.18
CA PRO A 143 11.90 11.90 -0.10
C PRO A 143 12.13 12.45 -1.51
N LEU A 144 13.35 12.96 -1.73
CA LEU A 144 13.85 13.27 -3.06
C LEU A 144 13.97 11.96 -3.85
N ALA A 145 13.26 11.86 -4.97
CA ALA A 145 13.10 10.61 -5.69
C ALA A 145 14.13 10.45 -6.82
N HIS A 146 14.69 9.24 -6.94
CA HIS A 146 15.41 8.82 -8.16
C HIS A 146 14.45 8.79 -9.35
N ASP A 147 15.00 8.86 -10.58
CA ASP A 147 14.23 8.91 -11.83
C ASP A 147 13.30 10.15 -11.90
N THR A 148 13.67 11.20 -11.17
CA THR A 148 13.02 12.52 -11.21
C THR A 148 14.08 13.62 -11.20
N ALA A 149 13.68 14.86 -11.48
CA ALA A 149 14.59 16.01 -11.37
C ALA A 149 15.17 16.21 -9.95
N ASP A 150 14.59 15.56 -8.93
CA ASP A 150 15.06 15.65 -7.54
C ASP A 150 16.45 15.05 -7.35
N GLU A 151 16.84 14.06 -8.15
CA GLU A 151 18.04 13.26 -7.90
C GLU A 151 19.35 14.05 -8.03
N ILE A 152 19.32 15.18 -8.74
CA ILE A 152 20.46 16.09 -8.98
C ILE A 152 20.38 17.38 -8.15
N THR A 153 19.52 17.43 -7.13
CA THR A 153 19.25 18.65 -6.35
C THR A 153 20.41 19.10 -5.48
N GLN A 154 21.28 18.18 -5.05
CA GLN A 154 22.43 18.46 -4.18
C GLN A 154 23.71 17.82 -4.74
N THR A 155 24.68 18.65 -5.10
CA THR A 155 26.01 18.19 -5.55
C THR A 155 27.00 17.98 -4.41
N GLU A 156 26.65 18.45 -3.22
CA GLU A 156 27.45 18.38 -1.99
C GLU A 156 26.53 17.95 -0.84
N ILE A 157 27.06 17.23 0.14
CA ILE A 157 26.31 16.85 1.34
C ILE A 157 26.33 18.05 2.29
N LYS A 158 25.17 18.66 2.53
CA LYS A 158 24.96 19.74 3.51
C LYS A 158 23.71 19.46 4.32
N ASP A 159 23.80 19.62 5.63
CA ASP A 159 22.67 19.44 6.54
C ASP A 159 22.00 20.78 6.86
N TRP A 160 20.73 20.91 6.48
CA TRP A 160 19.92 22.09 6.78
C TRP A 160 19.56 22.18 8.27
N TYR A 161 19.52 21.05 8.99
CA TYR A 161 19.20 21.01 10.41
C TYR A 161 20.32 21.63 11.26
N ASP A 162 21.58 21.44 10.85
CA ASP A 162 22.76 22.05 11.46
C ASP A 162 23.07 23.47 10.92
N GLY A 163 22.26 23.97 9.99
CA GLY A 163 22.40 25.31 9.41
C GLY A 163 23.48 25.44 8.35
N GLU A 164 23.95 24.32 7.77
CA GLU A 164 24.95 24.31 6.70
C GLU A 164 24.37 24.78 5.35
N CYS A 165 23.05 24.71 5.20
CA CYS A 165 22.30 25.23 4.06
C CYS A 165 20.88 25.68 4.46
N GLU A 166 20.19 26.39 3.57
CA GLU A 166 18.78 26.75 3.76
C GLU A 166 17.88 25.52 3.60
N ALA A 167 16.82 25.39 4.41
CA ALA A 167 15.83 24.31 4.31
C ALA A 167 14.81 24.59 3.20
N ILE A 168 15.03 23.98 2.03
CA ILE A 168 14.23 24.17 0.81
C ILE A 168 13.54 22.82 0.48
N PRO A 169 12.22 22.69 0.68
CA PRO A 169 11.48 21.47 0.35
C PRO A 169 11.67 21.05 -1.10
N GLY A 170 12.05 19.78 -1.32
CA GLY A 170 12.31 19.26 -2.65
C GLY A 170 13.69 19.59 -3.22
N LYS A 171 14.60 20.17 -2.42
CA LYS A 171 15.98 20.41 -2.83
C LYS A 171 16.99 20.04 -1.75
N THR A 172 17.00 20.77 -0.63
CA THR A 172 17.92 20.52 0.49
C THR A 172 17.27 19.70 1.60
N MET A 173 15.94 19.59 1.58
CA MET A 173 15.17 18.69 2.46
C MET A 173 14.10 17.93 1.66
N HIS A 174 13.40 16.98 2.32
CA HIS A 174 12.26 16.26 1.74
C HIS A 174 11.15 17.21 1.27
N LYS A 175 10.35 16.77 0.30
CA LYS A 175 9.15 17.50 -0.14
C LYS A 175 8.08 17.44 0.93
N LEU A 176 7.28 18.50 1.03
CA LEU A 176 6.06 18.55 1.83
C LEU A 176 4.89 18.79 0.89
N VAL A 177 4.04 17.77 0.71
CA VAL A 177 2.90 17.80 -0.21
C VAL A 177 1.61 17.76 0.59
N VAL A 178 0.62 18.54 0.18
CA VAL A 178 -0.71 18.52 0.79
C VAL A 178 -1.61 17.61 -0.03
N VAL A 179 -2.25 16.64 0.64
CA VAL A 179 -3.19 15.70 0.04
C VAL A 179 -4.54 15.86 0.73
N ASP A 180 -5.60 16.15 -0.03
CA ASP A 180 -6.96 16.14 0.49
C ASP A 180 -7.50 14.71 0.53
N ARG A 181 -7.89 14.23 1.71
CA ARG A 181 -8.42 12.88 1.95
C ARG A 181 -9.85 12.95 2.44
N ASP A 182 -10.76 12.39 1.66
CA ASP A 182 -12.12 12.14 2.10
C ASP A 182 -12.26 10.67 2.53
N TYR A 183 -12.37 10.45 3.83
CA TYR A 183 -12.42 9.12 4.42
C TYR A 183 -13.78 8.44 4.21
N THR A 184 -14.86 9.21 3.98
CA THR A 184 -16.18 8.63 3.71
C THR A 184 -16.26 8.03 2.31
N GLN A 185 -15.33 8.37 1.43
CA GLN A 185 -15.28 7.94 0.03
C GLN A 185 -14.24 6.84 -0.23
N ILE A 186 -13.62 6.26 0.80
CA ILE A 186 -12.55 5.24 0.61
C ILE A 186 -13.07 4.04 -0.19
N TYR A 187 -14.27 3.56 0.11
CA TYR A 187 -14.86 2.41 -0.57
C TYR A 187 -15.14 2.70 -2.04
N GLU A 188 -15.84 3.80 -2.35
CA GLU A 188 -16.14 4.15 -3.73
C GLU A 188 -14.84 4.35 -4.53
N LYS A 189 -13.84 5.03 -3.95
CA LYS A 189 -12.50 5.19 -4.57
C LYS A 189 -11.72 3.88 -4.70
N PHE A 190 -11.98 2.88 -3.85
CA PHE A 190 -11.32 1.57 -3.94
C PHE A 190 -11.87 0.75 -5.11
N ILE A 191 -13.18 0.87 -5.39
CA ILE A 191 -13.86 0.07 -6.43
C ILE A 191 -13.98 0.77 -7.79
N THR A 192 -13.47 1.99 -7.92
CA THR A 192 -13.44 2.73 -9.18
C THR A 192 -12.04 3.21 -9.52
N LEU A 193 -11.68 3.16 -10.80
CA LEU A 193 -10.43 3.71 -11.29
C LEU A 193 -10.56 5.23 -11.48
N GLY A 194 -9.87 6.01 -10.63
CA GLY A 194 -9.89 7.46 -10.69
C GLY A 194 -9.35 8.04 -12.03
N ASP A 195 -9.73 9.27 -12.32
CA ASP A 195 -9.42 9.98 -13.57
C ASP A 195 -7.98 10.51 -13.64
N GLY A 196 -7.19 10.40 -12.57
CA GLY A 196 -5.77 10.80 -12.56
C GLY A 196 -4.95 10.12 -13.67
N ILE A 197 -5.29 8.90 -14.07
CA ILE A 197 -4.64 8.20 -15.19
C ILE A 197 -4.90 8.92 -16.53
N LYS A 198 -6.11 9.46 -16.68
CA LYS A 198 -6.50 10.28 -17.84
C LYS A 198 -5.90 11.68 -17.79
N THR A 199 -5.96 12.36 -16.64
CA THR A 199 -5.57 13.77 -16.52
C THR A 199 -4.06 13.96 -16.37
N ASP A 200 -3.44 13.13 -15.54
CA ASP A 200 -2.03 13.24 -15.18
C ASP A 200 -1.15 12.26 -15.95
N GLY A 201 -1.73 11.26 -16.63
CA GLY A 201 -1.01 10.22 -17.37
C GLY A 201 -0.36 9.17 -16.48
N LEU A 202 0.44 8.31 -17.09
CA LEU A 202 1.25 7.29 -16.43
C LEU A 202 2.74 7.54 -16.69
N GLY A 203 3.58 6.97 -15.84
CA GLY A 203 5.03 7.13 -15.97
C GLY A 203 5.82 6.16 -15.12
N ALA A 204 7.01 5.84 -15.59
CA ALA A 204 8.00 5.03 -14.89
C ALA A 204 9.40 5.36 -15.43
N HIS A 205 10.42 5.20 -14.57
CA HIS A 205 11.83 5.38 -14.96
C HIS A 205 12.13 6.71 -15.66
N GLY A 206 11.56 7.81 -15.14
CA GLY A 206 11.76 9.16 -15.67
C GLY A 206 10.99 9.46 -16.96
N ASN A 207 10.21 8.52 -17.47
CA ASN A 207 9.35 8.70 -18.65
C ASN A 207 7.91 8.98 -18.23
N HIS A 208 7.19 9.68 -19.11
CA HIS A 208 5.79 10.07 -18.91
C HIS A 208 5.03 9.98 -20.23
N TYR A 209 3.79 9.51 -20.19
CA TYR A 209 2.89 9.38 -21.33
C TYR A 209 1.44 9.56 -20.88
N PHE A 210 0.59 10.03 -21.79
CA PHE A 210 -0.85 10.17 -21.55
C PHE A 210 -1.57 8.87 -21.88
N CYS A 211 -2.60 8.55 -21.09
CA CYS A 211 -3.44 7.37 -21.25
C CYS A 211 -4.92 7.74 -21.37
N GLU A 212 -5.22 8.91 -21.92
CA GLU A 212 -6.60 9.41 -22.05
C GLU A 212 -7.43 8.52 -22.97
N ASP A 213 -6.88 8.12 -24.12
CA ASP A 213 -7.58 7.30 -25.10
C ASP A 213 -7.88 5.90 -24.54
N GLU A 214 -6.91 5.27 -23.87
CA GLU A 214 -7.06 3.96 -23.23
C GLU A 214 -8.05 4.01 -22.08
N TYR A 215 -8.01 5.07 -21.26
CA TYR A 215 -8.97 5.27 -20.17
C TYR A 215 -10.39 5.51 -20.69
N ASP A 216 -10.55 6.31 -21.75
CA ASP A 216 -11.85 6.57 -22.37
C ASP A 216 -12.42 5.31 -23.05
N GLU A 217 -11.56 4.46 -23.62
CA GLU A 217 -11.98 3.14 -24.12
C GLU A 217 -12.58 2.28 -22.99
N MET A 218 -11.99 2.28 -21.79
CA MET A 218 -12.53 1.56 -20.64
C MET A 218 -13.91 2.07 -20.21
N ILE A 219 -14.27 3.31 -20.52
CA ILE A 219 -15.61 3.85 -20.26
C ILE A 219 -16.60 3.50 -21.37
N GLN A 220 -16.14 3.54 -22.62
CA GLN A 220 -17.02 3.44 -23.80
C GLN A 220 -17.24 2.00 -24.27
N SER A 221 -16.30 1.11 -23.98
CA SER A 221 -16.31 -0.28 -24.43
C SER A 221 -17.16 -1.17 -23.54
N ASN A 222 -17.88 -2.13 -24.14
CA ASN A 222 -18.61 -3.16 -23.39
C ASN A 222 -17.69 -4.20 -22.75
N HIS A 223 -16.38 -4.12 -22.96
CA HIS A 223 -15.39 -5.02 -22.35
C HIS A 223 -15.07 -4.67 -20.90
N PHE A 224 -15.30 -3.43 -20.49
CA PHE A 224 -14.99 -2.95 -19.16
C PHE A 224 -16.28 -2.57 -18.43
N PRO A 225 -16.47 -3.03 -17.19
CA PRO A 225 -17.57 -2.58 -16.36
C PRO A 225 -17.33 -1.14 -15.94
N VAL A 226 -18.41 -0.37 -15.82
CA VAL A 226 -18.36 1.03 -15.41
C VAL A 226 -19.26 1.27 -14.21
N ARG A 227 -18.97 2.34 -13.47
CA ARG A 227 -19.76 2.79 -12.33
C ARG A 227 -19.97 4.30 -12.41
N GLU A 228 -21.18 4.75 -12.12
CA GLU A 228 -21.50 6.18 -12.02
C GLU A 228 -21.38 6.62 -10.56
N LEU A 229 -20.56 7.64 -10.31
CA LEU A 229 -20.39 8.30 -9.01
C LEU A 229 -20.55 9.81 -9.20
N ASP A 230 -21.46 10.41 -8.43
CA ASP A 230 -21.73 11.86 -8.47
C ASP A 230 -21.98 12.42 -9.90
N GLY A 231 -22.59 11.61 -10.77
CA GLY A 231 -22.88 11.98 -12.17
C GLY A 231 -21.68 11.86 -13.12
N VAL A 232 -20.57 11.28 -12.67
CA VAL A 232 -19.38 10.97 -13.47
C VAL A 232 -19.22 9.47 -13.60
N THR A 233 -18.99 8.99 -14.82
CA THR A 233 -18.76 7.57 -15.11
C THR A 233 -17.28 7.24 -15.01
N TYR A 234 -16.93 6.23 -14.21
CA TYR A 234 -15.58 5.73 -14.04
C TYR A 234 -15.51 4.25 -14.46
N PRO A 235 -14.35 3.77 -14.94
CA PRO A 235 -14.12 2.33 -15.03
C PRO A 235 -14.22 1.69 -13.63
N SER A 236 -14.95 0.58 -13.55
CA SER A 236 -15.10 -0.19 -12.33
C SER A 236 -13.94 -1.16 -12.18
N ILE A 237 -13.37 -1.20 -10.98
CA ILE A 237 -12.39 -2.19 -10.54
C ILE A 237 -12.93 -2.97 -9.33
N GLU A 238 -14.26 -3.03 -9.16
CA GLU A 238 -14.89 -3.65 -7.99
C GLU A 238 -14.49 -5.12 -7.78
N GLU A 239 -14.32 -5.88 -8.85
CA GLU A 239 -13.88 -7.28 -8.81
C GLU A 239 -12.39 -7.39 -9.16
N ASP A 240 -11.71 -8.40 -8.59
CA ASP A 240 -10.27 -8.62 -8.80
C ASP A 240 -9.90 -8.85 -10.28
N GLU A 241 -10.74 -9.55 -11.04
CA GLU A 241 -10.61 -9.69 -12.49
C GLU A 241 -10.67 -8.34 -13.23
N TRP A 242 -11.50 -7.41 -12.77
CA TRP A 242 -11.65 -6.09 -13.42
C TRP A 242 -10.42 -5.21 -13.15
N ALA A 243 -9.88 -5.28 -11.93
CA ALA A 243 -8.61 -4.66 -11.60
C ALA A 243 -7.45 -5.25 -12.45
N ALA A 244 -7.42 -6.57 -12.64
CA ALA A 244 -6.44 -7.23 -13.52
C ALA A 244 -6.56 -6.77 -14.98
N ASN A 245 -7.78 -6.68 -15.50
CA ASN A 245 -8.03 -6.19 -16.86
C ASN A 245 -7.60 -4.73 -17.04
N ALA A 246 -7.84 -3.88 -16.04
CA ALA A 246 -7.34 -2.50 -16.06
C ALA A 246 -5.81 -2.44 -16.14
N ILE A 247 -5.10 -3.29 -15.37
CA ILE A 247 -3.63 -3.38 -15.44
C ILE A 247 -3.17 -3.80 -16.84
N LEU A 248 -3.81 -4.81 -17.42
CA LEU A 248 -3.45 -5.30 -18.76
C LEU A 248 -3.67 -4.25 -19.84
N HIS A 249 -4.75 -3.46 -19.72
CA HIS A 249 -5.11 -2.43 -20.70
C HIS A 249 -4.19 -1.21 -20.64
N LEU A 250 -3.80 -0.79 -19.44
CA LEU A 250 -3.06 0.46 -19.22
C LEU A 250 -1.53 0.28 -19.22
N SER A 251 -1.05 -0.95 -19.07
CA SER A 251 0.39 -1.22 -19.04
C SER A 251 0.97 -1.30 -20.44
N THR A 252 2.05 -0.55 -20.69
CA THR A 252 2.83 -0.59 -21.94
C THR A 252 3.52 -1.94 -22.20
N LEU A 253 3.48 -2.86 -21.24
CA LEU A 253 4.03 -4.22 -21.40
C LEU A 253 2.99 -5.20 -21.97
N THR A 254 1.72 -4.84 -21.98
CA THR A 254 0.60 -5.70 -22.39
C THR A 254 -0.33 -5.04 -23.40
N ASN A 255 -0.29 -3.71 -23.50
CA ASN A 255 -0.90 -2.93 -24.57
C ASN A 255 0.21 -2.29 -25.44
N GLY A 256 0.09 -2.44 -26.75
CA GLY A 256 1.10 -2.02 -27.72
C GLY A 256 0.74 -0.75 -28.51
N ASP A 257 -0.45 -0.22 -28.30
CA ASP A 257 -0.86 1.11 -28.78
C ASP A 257 -0.12 2.21 -28.01
#